data_AF-A0A0Q6WQ74-F1
#
_entry.id   AF-A0A0Q6WQ74-F1
#
_cell.length_a   1.000
_cell.length_b   1.000
_cell.length_c   1.000
_cell.angle_alpha   90.00
_cell.angle_beta   90.00
_cell.angle_gamma   90.00
#
_symmetry.space_group_name_H-M   'P 1'
#
loop_
_entity.id
_entity.type
_entity.pdbx_description
1 polymer ?
#
loop_
_entity_poly.entity_id
_entity_poly.type
_entity_poly.pdbx_seq_one_letter_code
_entity_poly.pdbx_strand_id
1 'polypeptide(L)'
;MSAVLEQALADQLPSVSATQLVAGIQKVGRTVAAHGAVLITKHDQPAFVLMSVERYREMQRAAEPDLGALGGEFDAMLARMQDQGEALADAFAMTPEAIGAVAVKAAKPRKPVRKAA
;
A
#
# COMPACT_ATOMS: atom_id res chain seq x y z
N MET A 1 -1.07 -7.89 16.57
CA MET A 1 -1.34 -6.43 16.53
C MET A 1 -2.74 -6.07 16.04
N SER A 2 -3.45 -6.91 15.27
CA SER A 2 -4.82 -6.57 14.80
C SER A 2 -5.90 -6.50 15.89
N ALA A 3 -5.88 -7.36 16.92
CA ALA A 3 -6.91 -7.37 17.97
C ALA A 3 -6.90 -6.10 18.86
N VAL A 4 -5.73 -5.50 19.05
CA VAL A 4 -5.58 -4.26 19.85
C VAL A 4 -6.10 -3.05 19.08
N LEU A 5 -5.96 -3.04 17.74
CA LEU A 5 -6.50 -1.98 16.89
C LEU A 5 -8.04 -2.05 16.82
N GLU A 6 -8.60 -3.26 16.76
CA GLU A 6 -10.06 -3.51 16.84
C GLU A 6 -10.65 -3.03 18.18
N GLN A 7 -9.98 -3.31 19.31
CA GLN A 7 -10.40 -2.84 20.63
C GLN A 7 -10.27 -1.33 20.80
N ALA A 8 -9.18 -0.73 20.31
CA ALA A 8 -8.98 0.73 20.41
C ALA A 8 -9.99 1.52 19.55
N LEU A 9 -10.43 0.96 18.42
CA LEU A 9 -11.47 1.57 17.58
C LEU A 9 -12.86 1.47 18.24
N ALA A 10 -13.11 0.39 18.99
CA ALA A 10 -14.34 0.21 19.76
C ALA A 10 -14.44 1.16 20.96
N ASP A 11 -13.32 1.52 21.58
CA ASP A 11 -13.26 2.45 22.73
C ASP A 11 -13.50 3.93 22.35
N GLN A 12 -13.36 4.31 21.07
CA GLN A 12 -13.51 5.69 20.64
C GLN A 12 -14.88 6.03 20.05
N LEU A 13 -15.68 5.01 19.70
CA LEU A 13 -17.00 5.22 19.09
C LEU A 13 -18.10 5.01 20.13
N PRO A 14 -19.14 5.87 20.15
CA PRO A 14 -20.33 5.58 20.92
C PRO A 14 -20.89 4.20 20.49
N SER A 15 -21.28 3.40 21.47
CA SER A 15 -21.74 2.03 21.27
C SER A 15 -23.21 1.88 21.64
N VAL A 16 -23.96 1.11 20.85
CA VAL A 16 -25.37 0.76 21.11
C VAL A 16 -25.60 -0.72 20.82
N SER A 17 -26.54 -1.35 21.54
CA SER A 17 -26.91 -2.74 21.25
C SER A 17 -27.78 -2.85 20.01
N ALA A 18 -27.79 -4.02 19.37
CA ALA A 18 -28.69 -4.33 18.26
C ALA A 18 -30.16 -4.10 18.64
N THR A 19 -30.56 -4.40 19.88
CA THR A 19 -31.91 -4.15 20.38
C THR A 19 -32.23 -2.65 20.44
N GLN A 20 -31.28 -1.83 20.91
CA GLN A 20 -31.44 -0.37 20.96
C GLN A 20 -31.50 0.25 19.55
N LEU A 21 -30.74 -0.30 18.60
CA LEU A 21 -30.81 0.12 17.21
C LEU A 21 -32.20 -0.13 16.62
N VAL A 22 -32.74 -1.33 16.78
CA VAL A 22 -34.08 -1.69 16.28
C VAL A 22 -35.17 -0.85 16.94
N ALA A 23 -35.08 -0.65 18.26
CA ALA A 23 -36.06 0.13 19.02
C ALA A 23 -35.99 1.65 18.74
N GLY A 24 -34.86 2.16 18.24
CA GLY A 24 -34.54 3.58 18.32
C GLY A 24 -33.72 4.13 17.17
N ILE A 25 -33.95 3.66 15.93
CA ILE A 25 -33.12 4.02 14.77
C ILE A 25 -32.95 5.54 14.56
N GLN A 26 -33.98 6.34 14.83
CA GLN A 26 -33.92 7.80 14.70
C GLN A 26 -32.94 8.44 15.70
N LYS A 27 -32.89 7.93 16.94
CA LYS A 27 -31.96 8.39 17.96
C LYS A 27 -30.53 7.99 17.62
N VAL A 28 -30.36 6.75 17.15
CA VAL A 28 -29.04 6.27 16.70
C VAL A 28 -28.55 7.07 15.49
N GLY A 29 -29.43 7.38 14.53
CA GLY A 29 -29.11 8.21 13.37
C GLY A 29 -28.59 9.61 13.75
N ARG A 30 -29.20 10.27 14.75
CA ARG A 30 -28.66 11.54 15.29
C ARG A 30 -27.29 11.37 15.94
N THR A 31 -27.06 10.24 16.59
CA THR A 31 -25.76 9.93 17.21
C THR A 31 -24.69 9.73 16.14
N VAL A 32 -25.02 9.03 15.04
CA VAL A 32 -24.17 8.89 13.85
C VAL A 32 -23.89 10.26 13.22
N ALA A 33 -24.89 11.13 13.08
CA ALA A 33 -24.68 12.46 12.54
C ALA A 33 -23.75 13.32 13.41
N ALA A 34 -23.80 13.16 14.74
CA ALA A 34 -22.97 13.92 15.68
C ALA A 34 -21.53 13.37 15.82
N HIS A 35 -21.33 12.06 15.73
CA HIS A 35 -20.04 11.40 16.02
C HIS A 35 -19.41 10.74 14.78
N GLY A 36 -20.06 10.81 13.62
CA GLY A 36 -19.62 10.21 12.36
C GLY A 36 -19.90 8.71 12.22
N ALA A 37 -19.80 7.95 13.32
CA ALA A 37 -20.10 6.53 13.35
C ALA A 37 -20.54 6.07 14.76
N VAL A 38 -21.21 4.92 14.81
CA VAL A 38 -21.65 4.24 16.05
C VAL A 38 -21.33 2.75 15.95
N LEU A 39 -20.77 2.18 17.01
CA LEU A 39 -20.56 0.74 17.12
C LEU A 39 -21.86 0.04 17.51
N ILE A 40 -22.21 -1.03 16.80
CA ILE A 40 -23.35 -1.87 17.11
C ILE A 40 -22.86 -3.16 17.75
N THR A 41 -23.34 -3.46 18.95
CA THR A 41 -23.02 -4.69 19.68
C THR A 41 -24.14 -5.72 19.61
N LYS A 42 -23.76 -7.00 19.60
CA LYS A 42 -24.65 -8.14 19.77
C LYS A 42 -24.12 -8.97 20.95
N HIS A 43 -24.95 -9.19 21.98
CA HIS A 43 -24.52 -9.83 23.23
C HIS A 43 -23.23 -9.19 23.79
N ASP A 44 -23.20 -7.86 23.83
CA ASP A 44 -22.08 -7.03 24.29
C ASP A 44 -20.76 -7.18 23.51
N GLN A 45 -20.80 -7.88 22.36
CA GLN A 45 -19.67 -7.99 21.45
C GLN A 45 -19.85 -7.07 20.25
N PRO A 46 -18.81 -6.33 19.82
CA PRO A 46 -18.82 -5.57 18.57
C PRO A 46 -19.22 -6.45 17.38
N ALA A 47 -20.21 -6.02 16.59
CA ALA A 47 -20.72 -6.79 15.45
C ALA A 47 -20.74 -5.97 14.16
N PHE A 48 -21.12 -4.69 14.23
CA PHE A 48 -21.20 -3.81 13.05
C PHE A 48 -20.82 -2.38 13.42
N VAL A 49 -20.51 -1.57 12.42
CA VAL A 49 -20.43 -0.11 12.55
C VAL A 49 -21.49 0.51 11.66
N LEU A 50 -22.29 1.42 12.23
CA LEU A 50 -23.24 2.23 11.48
C LEU A 50 -22.62 3.61 11.22
N MET A 51 -22.61 4.04 9.97
CA MET A 51 -22.12 5.36 9.53
C MET A 51 -22.97 5.89 8.38
N SER A 52 -22.81 7.17 8.04
CA SER A 52 -23.50 7.72 6.86
C SER A 52 -22.96 7.10 5.56
N VAL A 53 -23.81 7.04 4.53
CA VAL A 53 -23.41 6.57 3.20
C VAL A 53 -22.29 7.43 2.62
N GLU A 54 -22.35 8.75 2.86
CA GLU A 54 -21.32 9.69 2.42
C GLU A 54 -19.97 9.37 3.06
N ARG A 55 -19.93 9.13 4.38
CA ARG A 55 -18.71 8.76 5.09
C ARG A 55 -18.12 7.44 4.58
N TYR A 56 -18.98 6.45 4.33
CA TYR A 56 -18.56 5.19 3.72
C TYR A 56 -17.94 5.39 2.32
N ARG A 57 -18.50 6.27 1.49
CA ARG A 57 -17.96 6.61 0.17
C ARG A 57 -16.62 7.36 0.24
N GLU A 58 -16.44 8.23 1.21
CA GLU A 58 -15.13 8.86 1.47
C GLU A 58 -14.08 7.83 1.83
N MET A 59 -14.40 6.91 2.73
CA MET A 59 -13.48 5.84 3.13
C MET A 59 -13.12 4.93 1.94
N GLN A 60 -14.09 4.60 1.09
CA GLN A 60 -13.81 3.83 -0.13
C GLN A 60 -12.85 4.58 -1.05
N ARG A 61 -13.10 5.86 -1.33
CA ARG A 61 -12.21 6.69 -2.17
C ARG A 61 -10.81 6.83 -1.57
N ALA A 62 -10.69 7.00 -0.25
CA ALA A 62 -9.41 7.08 0.41
C ALA A 62 -8.64 5.74 0.40
N ALA A 63 -9.35 4.62 0.28
CA ALA A 63 -8.76 3.30 0.14
C ALA A 63 -8.46 2.92 -1.32
N GLU A 64 -8.86 3.72 -2.31
CA GLU A 64 -8.50 3.48 -3.70
C GLU A 64 -6.97 3.57 -3.85
N PRO A 65 -6.33 2.60 -4.53
CA PRO A 65 -4.90 2.65 -4.79
C PRO A 65 -4.53 3.94 -5.51
N ASP A 66 -3.41 4.55 -5.12
CA ASP A 66 -2.86 5.70 -5.84
C ASP A 66 -2.29 5.23 -7.19
N LEU A 67 -3.15 5.24 -8.21
CA LEU A 67 -2.78 4.88 -9.57
C LEU A 67 -1.74 5.84 -10.16
N GLY A 68 -1.66 7.08 -9.66
CA GLY A 68 -0.64 8.05 -10.07
C GLY A 68 0.73 7.64 -9.58
N ALA A 69 0.85 7.24 -8.31
CA ALA A 69 2.09 6.68 -7.77
C ALA A 69 2.51 5.41 -8.51
N LEU A 70 1.57 4.50 -8.77
CA LEU A 70 1.85 3.26 -9.52
C LEU A 70 2.28 3.53 -10.96
N GLY A 71 1.68 4.53 -11.62
CA GLY A 71 2.10 4.99 -12.94
C GLY A 71 3.53 5.55 -12.92
N GLY A 72 3.87 6.35 -11.92
CA GLY A 72 5.23 6.87 -11.75
C GLY A 72 6.28 5.78 -11.52
N GLU A 73 5.95 4.74 -10.74
CA GLU A 73 6.82 3.57 -10.56
C GLU A 73 7.04 2.80 -11.87
N PHE A 74 5.97 2.63 -12.65
CA PHE A 74 6.04 2.02 -13.98
C PHE A 74 6.94 2.82 -14.92
N ASP A 75 6.75 4.13 -15.00
CA ASP A 75 7.55 5.01 -15.86
C ASP A 75 9.03 5.02 -15.43
N ALA A 76 9.30 5.02 -14.13
CA ALA A 76 10.67 4.93 -13.61
C ALA A 76 11.34 3.59 -13.95
N MET A 77 10.58 2.48 -13.89
CA MET A 77 11.06 1.16 -14.31
C MET A 77 11.32 1.13 -15.82
N LEU A 78 10.40 1.68 -16.62
CA LEU A 78 10.51 1.74 -18.07
C LEU A 78 11.73 2.57 -18.50
N ALA A 79 11.95 3.74 -17.89
CA ALA A 79 13.11 4.58 -18.17
C ALA A 79 14.44 3.85 -17.92
N ARG A 80 14.54 3.07 -16.83
CA ARG A 80 15.73 2.26 -16.53
C ARG A 80 15.97 1.17 -17.58
N MET A 81 14.91 0.55 -18.09
CA MET A 81 15.03 -0.46 -19.16
C MET A 81 15.46 0.18 -20.49
N GLN A 82 14.92 1.36 -20.79
CA GLN A 82 15.25 2.10 -22.01
C GLN A 82 16.68 2.65 -22.01
N ASP A 83 17.18 3.14 -20.88
CA ASP A 83 18.55 3.65 -20.75
C ASP A 83 19.61 2.56 -21.04
N GLN A 84 19.28 1.30 -20.72
CA GLN A 84 20.13 0.15 -21.04
C GLN A 84 19.88 -0.43 -22.45
N GLY A 85 18.87 0.06 -23.18
CA GLY A 85 18.45 -0.49 -24.47
C GLY A 85 19.50 -0.37 -25.55
N GLU A 86 20.13 0.80 -25.68
CA GLU A 86 21.22 1.04 -26.65
C GLU A 86 22.46 0.20 -26.29
N ALA A 87 22.85 0.17 -25.01
CA ALA A 87 23.97 -0.64 -24.55
C ALA A 87 23.74 -2.15 -24.77
N LEU A 88 22.48 -2.60 -24.66
CA LEU A 88 22.10 -3.98 -24.92
C LEU A 88 22.10 -4.27 -26.43
N ALA A 89 21.59 -3.36 -27.27
CA ALA A 89 21.63 -3.48 -28.71
C ALA A 89 23.08 -3.54 -29.23
N ASP A 90 23.96 -2.68 -28.72
CA ASP A 90 25.39 -2.70 -29.01
C ASP A 90 26.03 -4.03 -28.62
N ALA A 91 25.71 -4.55 -27.42
CA ALA A 91 26.22 -5.84 -26.96
C ALA A 91 25.80 -7.01 -27.88
N PHE A 92 24.58 -6.97 -28.43
CA PHE A 92 24.11 -7.97 -29.40
C PHE A 92 24.74 -7.79 -30.79
N ALA A 93 25.16 -6.59 -31.16
CA ALA A 93 25.83 -6.30 -32.44
C ALA A 93 27.34 -6.59 -32.43
N MET A 94 27.95 -6.86 -31.26
CA MET A 94 29.38 -7.15 -31.15
C MET A 94 29.78 -8.47 -31.83
N THR A 95 30.98 -8.48 -32.45
CA THR A 95 31.53 -9.72 -33.03
C THR A 95 31.97 -10.70 -31.92
N PRO A 96 32.00 -12.02 -32.19
CA PRO A 96 32.39 -13.03 -31.20
C PRO A 96 33.76 -12.77 -30.55
N GLU A 97 34.73 -12.25 -31.31
CA GLU A 97 36.08 -11.93 -30.82
C GLU A 97 36.06 -10.76 -29.83
N ALA A 98 35.24 -9.75 -30.11
CA ALA A 98 35.07 -8.59 -29.24
C ALA A 98 34.37 -8.99 -27.93
N ILE A 99 33.35 -9.87 -28.00
CA ILE A 99 32.69 -10.43 -26.81
C ILE A 99 33.68 -11.25 -25.98
N GLY A 100 34.48 -12.09 -26.61
CA GLY A 100 35.51 -12.91 -25.96
C GLY A 100 36.55 -12.07 -25.21
N ALA A 101 37.01 -10.98 -25.81
CA ALA A 101 37.97 -10.07 -25.18
C ALA A 101 37.41 -9.38 -23.92
N VAL A 102 36.14 -8.95 -23.96
CA VAL A 102 35.48 -8.33 -22.81
C VAL A 102 35.24 -9.33 -21.68
N ALA A 103 34.83 -10.57 -22.01
CA ALA A 103 34.63 -11.64 -21.03
C ALA A 103 35.92 -11.97 -20.26
N VAL A 104 37.05 -12.10 -20.98
CA VAL A 104 38.37 -12.35 -20.35
C VAL A 104 38.79 -11.18 -19.45
N LYS A 105 38.49 -9.93 -19.84
CA LYS A 105 38.77 -8.73 -19.03
C LYS A 105 37.92 -8.68 -17.76
N ALA A 106 36.63 -9.05 -17.84
CA ALA A 106 35.71 -9.09 -16.72
C ALA A 106 36.04 -10.19 -15.71
N ALA A 107 36.54 -11.34 -16.18
CA ALA A 107 36.93 -12.48 -15.34
C ALA A 107 38.24 -12.26 -14.56
N LYS A 108 39.03 -11.22 -14.88
CA LYS A 108 40.28 -10.94 -14.14
C LYS A 108 39.97 -10.42 -12.73
N PRO A 109 40.54 -11.02 -11.67
CA PRO A 109 40.33 -10.56 -10.31
C PRO A 109 40.88 -9.14 -10.14
N ARG A 110 40.10 -8.25 -9.49
CA ARG A 110 40.55 -6.90 -9.17
C ARG A 110 41.73 -6.98 -8.20
N LYS A 111 42.88 -6.43 -8.62
CA LYS A 111 44.10 -6.37 -7.81
C LYS A 111 43.79 -5.61 -6.51
N PRO A 112 44.05 -6.17 -5.32
CA PRO A 112 43.80 -5.46 -4.07
C PRO A 112 44.70 -4.22 -4.01
N VAL A 113 44.09 -3.05 -3.81
CA VAL A 113 44.80 -1.80 -3.57
C VAL A 113 45.53 -1.96 -2.25
N ARG A 114 46.87 -2.07 -2.30
CA ARG A 114 47.70 -2.10 -1.10
C ARG A 114 47.56 -0.74 -0.41
N LYS A 115 46.96 -0.71 0.80
CA LYS A 115 47.03 0.44 1.69
C LYS A 115 48.50 0.67 2.05
N ALA A 116 49.05 1.82 1.67
CA ALA A 116 50.33 2.30 2.19
C ALA A 116 50.11 2.73 3.65
N ALA A 117 50.99 2.26 4.54
CA ALA A 117 51.09 2.66 5.94
C ALA A 117 52.03 3.86 6.08
#